data_AF-A0A7J9XG46-F1
#
_entry.id   AF-A0A7J9XG46-F1
#
_cell.length_a   1.000
_cell.length_b   1.000
_cell.length_c   1.000
_cell.angle_alpha   90.00
_cell.angle_beta   90.00
_cell.angle_gamma   90.00
#
_symmetry.space_group_name_H-M   'P 1'
#
loop_
_entity.id
_entity.type
_entity.pdbx_description
1 polymer ?
#
loop_
_entity_poly.entity_id
_entity_poly.type
_entity_poly.pdbx_seq_one_letter_code
_entity_poly.pdbx_strand_id
1 'polypeptide(L)'
;MARIPVYDVAGAPAASKDRLATLEKRHGKVLNIHGEMAHSPAVIAAYTGVQGAVAEHGTFDASTREAIALAVGAVDGCDYCQAAHTAAGLRAGLSEDQT
;
A
#
# COMPACT_ATOMS: atom_id res chain seq x y z
N MET A 1 11.33 4.01 -11.87
CA MET A 1 12.42 3.74 -10.90
C MET A 1 12.24 4.64 -9.68
N ALA A 2 12.62 4.16 -8.48
CA ALA A 2 12.54 4.95 -7.25
C ALA A 2 13.48 6.17 -7.34
N ARG A 3 12.97 7.34 -6.95
CA ARG A 3 13.74 8.61 -6.95
C ARG A 3 14.28 8.98 -5.57
N ILE A 4 13.83 8.26 -4.55
CA ILE A 4 14.21 8.41 -3.14
C ILE A 4 14.72 7.04 -2.67
N PRO A 5 15.70 6.97 -1.75
CA PRO A 5 16.14 5.69 -1.20
C PRO A 5 14.98 4.90 -0.58
N VAL A 6 14.91 3.60 -0.86
CA VAL A 6 13.90 2.71 -0.26
C VAL A 6 14.49 2.09 1.00
N TYR A 7 13.92 2.38 2.17
CA TYR A 7 14.33 1.74 3.42
C TYR A 7 13.73 0.33 3.57
N ASP A 8 14.54 -0.58 4.12
CA ASP A 8 14.03 -1.75 4.83
C ASP A 8 13.77 -1.41 6.31
N VAL A 9 13.26 -2.37 7.09
CA VAL A 9 12.96 -2.14 8.52
C VAL A 9 14.22 -1.79 9.32
N ALA A 10 15.37 -2.35 8.96
CA ALA A 10 16.62 -2.13 9.69
C ALA A 10 17.15 -0.70 9.49
N GLY A 11 17.09 -0.20 8.25
CA GLY A 11 17.61 1.09 7.81
C GLY A 11 16.65 2.27 8.02
N ALA A 12 15.36 2.03 8.31
CA ALA A 12 14.40 3.10 8.53
C ALA A 12 14.66 3.89 9.84
N PRO A 13 14.24 5.17 9.91
CA PRO A 13 14.22 5.93 11.17
C PRO A 13 13.50 5.18 12.28
N ALA A 14 14.02 5.24 13.52
CA ALA A 14 13.51 4.46 14.65
C ALA A 14 11.99 4.57 14.84
N ALA A 15 11.43 5.78 14.73
CA ALA A 15 10.00 6.04 14.86
C ALA A 15 9.12 5.50 13.71
N SER A 16 9.73 5.10 12.58
CA SER A 16 9.04 4.50 11.43
C SER A 16 9.11 2.97 11.43
N LYS A 17 10.05 2.37 12.18
CA LYS A 17 10.38 0.93 12.11
C LYS A 17 9.18 0.03 12.39
N ASP A 18 8.44 0.30 13.46
CA ASP A 18 7.33 -0.57 13.86
C ASP A 18 6.22 -0.59 12.80
N ARG A 19 5.87 0.58 12.24
CA ARG A 19 4.88 0.67 11.16
C ARG A 19 5.36 -0.02 9.89
N LEU A 20 6.63 0.17 9.54
CA LEU A 20 7.22 -0.48 8.38
C LEU A 20 7.26 -2.01 8.55
N ALA A 21 7.57 -2.51 9.74
CA ALA A 21 7.55 -3.93 10.08
C ALA A 21 6.13 -4.52 10.02
N THR A 22 5.10 -3.79 10.47
CA THR A 22 3.71 -4.21 10.32
C THR A 22 3.31 -4.33 8.85
N LEU A 23 3.70 -3.36 8.02
CA LEU A 23 3.46 -3.41 6.57
C LEU A 23 4.22 -4.55 5.90
N GLU A 24 5.47 -4.79 6.28
CA GLU A 24 6.25 -5.93 5.81
C GLU A 24 5.56 -7.26 6.11
N LYS A 25 5.10 -7.46 7.35
CA LYS A 25 4.36 -8.67 7.74
C LYS A 25 3.08 -8.84 6.92
N ARG A 26 2.35 -7.75 6.65
CA ARG A 26 1.10 -7.78 5.87
C ARG A 26 1.34 -8.15 4.41
N HIS A 27 2.44 -7.72 3.81
CA HIS A 27 2.72 -7.88 2.38
C HIS A 27 3.79 -8.93 2.06
N GLY A 28 4.40 -9.54 3.08
CA GLY A 28 5.52 -10.48 2.98
C GLY A 28 6.87 -9.83 2.66
N LYS A 29 6.89 -8.53 2.35
CA LYS A 29 8.08 -7.71 2.08
C LYS A 29 7.75 -6.23 2.25
N VAL A 30 8.76 -5.39 2.44
CA VAL A 30 8.60 -3.94 2.31
C VAL A 30 8.36 -3.59 0.84
N LEU A 31 7.21 -2.98 0.53
CA LEU A 31 6.96 -2.39 -0.78
C LEU A 31 7.69 -1.05 -0.89
N ASN A 32 8.19 -0.71 -2.08
CA ASN A 32 8.94 0.54 -2.31
C ASN A 32 8.23 1.76 -1.74
N ILE A 33 6.92 1.90 -1.98
CA ILE A 33 6.15 3.04 -1.46
C ILE A 33 6.19 3.14 0.07
N HIS A 34 6.18 2.02 0.79
CA HIS A 34 6.26 2.00 2.26
C HIS A 34 7.67 2.35 2.76
N GLY A 35 8.70 1.81 2.11
CA GLY A 35 10.10 2.13 2.43
C GLY A 35 10.45 3.59 2.14
N GLU A 36 9.87 4.18 1.09
CA GLU A 36 10.02 5.61 0.76
C GLU A 36 9.24 6.49 1.76
N MET A 37 8.02 6.11 2.15
CA MET A 37 7.26 6.86 3.18
C MET A 37 7.94 6.84 4.55
N ALA A 38 8.70 5.79 4.87
CA ALA A 38 9.38 5.63 6.16
C ALA A 38 10.43 6.72 6.45
N HIS A 39 10.87 7.48 5.44
CA HIS A 39 11.70 8.68 5.63
C HIS A 39 11.07 9.69 6.59
N SER A 40 9.73 9.74 6.66
CA SER A 40 8.99 10.60 7.58
C SER A 40 8.05 9.77 8.45
N PRO A 41 8.28 9.71 9.78
CA PRO A 41 7.38 9.04 10.71
C PRO A 41 5.94 9.57 10.61
N ALA A 42 5.77 10.87 10.35
CA ALA A 42 4.45 11.49 10.17
C ALA A 42 3.74 10.97 8.91
N VAL A 43 4.45 10.80 7.79
CA VAL A 43 3.87 10.32 6.53
C VAL A 43 3.42 8.88 6.65
N ILE A 44 4.29 7.97 7.10
CA ILE A 44 3.92 6.55 7.23
C ILE A 44 2.84 6.34 8.31
N ALA A 45 2.83 7.17 9.36
CA ALA A 45 1.75 7.16 10.35
C ALA A 45 0.41 7.62 9.75
N ALA A 46 0.40 8.72 9.00
CA ALA A 46 -0.80 9.22 8.36
C ALA A 46 -1.36 8.21 7.35
N TYR A 47 -0.50 7.66 6.48
CA TYR A 47 -0.87 6.67 5.48
C TYR A 47 -1.50 5.42 6.10
N THR A 48 -0.83 4.83 7.10
CA THR A 48 -1.35 3.65 7.80
C THR A 48 -2.62 3.96 8.61
N GLY A 49 -2.72 5.16 9.18
CA GLY A 49 -3.92 5.63 9.89
C GLY A 49 -5.14 5.73 8.97
N VAL A 50 -4.98 6.35 7.79
CA VAL A 50 -6.06 6.44 6.79
C VAL A 50 -6.48 5.05 6.32
N GLN A 51 -5.53 4.16 6.03
CA GLN A 51 -5.87 2.79 5.63
C GLN A 51 -6.64 2.04 6.73
N GLY A 52 -6.22 2.19 7.99
CA GLY A 52 -6.88 1.59 9.14
C GLY A 52 -8.31 2.10 9.30
N ALA A 53 -8.51 3.41 9.26
CA ALA A 53 -9.84 4.02 9.36
C ALA A 53 -10.77 3.56 8.24
N VAL A 54 -10.29 3.46 7.00
CA VAL A 54 -11.09 2.94 5.87
C VAL A 54 -11.39 1.45 6.04
N ALA A 55 -10.46 0.67 6.57
CA ALA A 55 -10.69 -0.75 6.82
C ALA A 55 -11.67 -1.02 7.97
N GLU A 56 -11.66 -0.18 9.01
CA GLU A 56 -12.50 -0.34 10.20
C GLU A 56 -13.90 0.25 10.03
N HIS A 57 -14.01 1.39 9.34
CA HIS A 57 -15.25 2.16 9.27
C HIS A 57 -15.80 2.31 7.85
N GLY A 58 -15.07 1.85 6.83
CA GLY A 58 -15.54 1.87 5.45
C GLY A 58 -16.69 0.89 5.21
N THR A 59 -17.58 1.24 4.28
CA THR A 59 -18.76 0.42 3.94
C THR A 59 -18.54 -0.51 2.76
N PHE A 60 -17.45 -0.33 2.00
CA PHE A 60 -17.09 -1.18 0.87
C PHE A 60 -16.24 -2.35 1.32
N ASP A 61 -16.52 -3.52 0.76
CA ASP A 61 -15.69 -4.72 0.93
C ASP A 61 -14.32 -4.58 0.25
N ALA A 62 -13.43 -5.53 0.50
CA ALA A 62 -12.07 -5.49 -0.04
C ALA A 62 -12.07 -5.51 -1.58
N SER A 63 -12.92 -6.34 -2.20
CA SER A 63 -13.01 -6.48 -3.66
C SER A 63 -13.40 -5.16 -4.32
N THR A 64 -14.44 -4.49 -3.80
CA THR A 64 -14.89 -3.19 -4.29
C THR A 64 -13.82 -2.11 -4.11
N ARG A 65 -13.12 -2.11 -2.98
CA ARG A 65 -12.04 -1.15 -2.73
C ARG A 65 -10.89 -1.30 -3.71
N GLU A 66 -10.49 -2.52 -4.03
CA GLU A 66 -9.42 -2.78 -5.01
C GLU A 66 -9.88 -2.44 -6.44
N ALA A 67 -11.13 -2.72 -6.81
CA ALA A 67 -11.69 -2.30 -8.09
C ALA A 67 -11.67 -0.76 -8.27
N ILE A 68 -12.00 0.00 -7.21
CA ILE A 68 -11.88 1.46 -7.20
C ILE A 68 -10.41 1.88 -7.38
N ALA A 69 -9.48 1.25 -6.66
CA ALA A 69 -8.06 1.58 -6.75
C ALA A 69 -7.48 1.31 -8.15
N LEU A 70 -7.88 0.21 -8.78
CA LEU A 70 -7.53 -0.15 -10.16
C LEU A 70 -8.08 0.89 -11.16
N ALA A 71 -9.35 1.28 -11.03
CA ALA A 71 -9.95 2.29 -11.89
C ALA A 71 -9.22 3.64 -11.77
N VAL A 72 -8.91 4.08 -10.55
CA VAL A 72 -8.14 5.32 -10.31
C VAL A 72 -6.73 5.20 -10.89
N GLY A 73 -6.02 4.12 -10.61
CA GLY A 73 -4.67 3.89 -11.14
C GLY A 73 -4.62 3.89 -12.67
N ALA A 74 -5.71 3.48 -13.35
CA ALA A 74 -5.79 3.44 -14.81
C ALA A 74 -5.95 4.84 -15.39
N VAL A 75 -6.83 5.64 -14.77
CA VAL A 75 -7.01 7.06 -15.12
C VAL A 75 -5.72 7.85 -14.87
N ASP A 76 -5.02 7.57 -13.77
CA ASP A 76 -3.78 8.26 -13.41
C ASP A 76 -2.55 7.78 -14.22
N GLY A 77 -2.68 6.69 -14.98
CA GLY A 77 -1.55 6.07 -15.70
C GLY A 77 -0.45 5.57 -14.76
N CYS A 78 -0.82 5.09 -13.57
CA CYS A 78 0.13 4.64 -12.55
C CYS A 78 0.41 3.13 -12.66
N ASP A 79 1.43 2.75 -13.43
CA ASP A 79 1.83 1.33 -13.61
C ASP A 79 2.15 0.61 -12.28
N TYR A 80 2.76 1.33 -11.33
CA TYR A 80 3.06 0.77 -10.01
C TYR A 80 1.77 0.46 -9.23
N CYS A 81 0.80 1.37 -9.28
CA CYS A 81 -0.49 1.23 -8.64
C CYS A 81 -1.26 0.07 -9.28
N GLN A 82 -1.27 -0.01 -10.61
CA GLN A 82 -1.86 -1.12 -11.35
C GLN A 82 -1.30 -2.45 -10.86
N ALA A 83 0.02 -2.65 -10.95
CA ALA A 83 0.63 -3.91 -10.53
C ALA A 83 0.35 -4.27 -9.05
N ALA A 84 0.36 -3.28 -8.15
CA ALA A 84 0.10 -3.50 -6.73
C ALA A 84 -1.38 -3.88 -6.47
N HIS A 85 -2.31 -3.16 -7.10
CA HIS A 85 -3.74 -3.33 -6.89
C HIS A 85 -4.33 -4.50 -7.69
N THR A 86 -3.74 -4.92 -8.81
CA THR A 86 -4.09 -6.20 -9.47
C THR A 86 -3.81 -7.36 -8.52
N ALA A 87 -2.60 -7.41 -7.93
CA ALA A 87 -2.27 -8.47 -6.99
C ALA A 87 -3.14 -8.43 -5.72
N ALA A 88 -3.53 -7.25 -5.25
CA ALA A 88 -4.43 -7.10 -4.11
C ALA A 88 -5.88 -7.48 -4.46
N GLY A 89 -6.36 -7.10 -5.64
CA GLY A 89 -7.66 -7.44 -6.19
C GLY A 89 -7.87 -8.94 -6.32
N LEU A 90 -6.89 -9.66 -6.89
CA LEU A 90 -6.93 -11.13 -6.96
C LEU A 90 -7.04 -11.76 -5.57
N ARG A 91 -6.28 -11.27 -4.57
CA ARG A 91 -6.40 -11.73 -3.18
C ARG A 91 -7.74 -11.37 -2.54
N ALA A 92 -8.38 -10.30 -2.99
CA ALA A 92 -9.69 -9.87 -2.55
C ALA A 92 -10.85 -10.58 -3.26
N GLY A 93 -10.55 -11.44 -4.25
CA GLY A 93 -11.53 -12.28 -4.95
C GLY A 93 -11.97 -11.78 -6.33
N LEU A 94 -11.30 -10.78 -6.90
CA LEU A 94 -11.49 -10.41 -8.31
C LEU A 94 -10.92 -11.49 -9.23
N SER A 95 -11.53 -11.68 -10.40
CA SER A 95 -10.94 -12.48 -11.49
C SER A 95 -9.87 -11.69 -12.25
N GLU A 96 -9.07 -12.39 -13.07
CA GLU A 96 -8.08 -11.73 -13.94
C GLU A 96 -8.73 -10.70 -14.88
N ASP A 97 -9.91 -11.01 -15.44
CA ASP A 97 -10.66 -10.08 -16.30
C ASP A 97 -11.17 -8.83 -15.56
N GLN A 98 -11.23 -8.88 -14.22
CA GLN A 98 -11.69 -7.77 -13.37
C GLN A 98 -10.53 -6.91 -12.85
N THR A 99 -9.27 -7.29 -13.11
CA THR A 99 -8.07 -6.55 -12.71
C THR A 99 -7.35 -5.92 -13.88
#